data_AF-A0A3D3CDJ2-F1
#
_entry.id   AF-A0A3D3CDJ2-F1
#
_cell.length_a   1.000
_cell.length_b   1.000
_cell.length_c   1.000
_cell.angle_alpha   90.00
_cell.angle_beta   90.00
_cell.angle_gamma   90.00
#
_symmetry.space_group_name_H-M   'P 1'
#
loop_
_entity.id
_entity.type
_entity.pdbx_description
1 polymer ?
#
loop_
_entity_poly.entity_id
_entity_poly.type
_entity_poly.pdbx_seq_one_letter_code
_entity_poly.pdbx_strand_id
1 'polypeptide(L)'
;TAYDPWFLSQMADQVACEEALTDTPLDETLLLRAKRFGLSDKRVARLTGRTEGEVKALRRSFGIVPSFHFVDTCAGEFRAATPYFYSTWGEQDEGEPVGGHPVAILASGPNRIGQGLEFDTCCTLASLAWRSEGRRTVIVNSNPETVSTDYNVSDRLYIEPLTPEHVKAVLEKEGIRDVVVQLGGQTPLNMARALTEWGASIVGTSLESLEDAEDRGRFAQLIKRLGLRQPDNRMAGTPSEVAAAAAEIGYPVLMRPSYVIGGKNMFIAYSRQELDQFLARGIVFDREHPVLVDKFLEDAFEYDLDALCDGTNVYVAGILEHIEAAGIHSGDSTCVFPVYKSTPEITREMIDAAVKIARDMQVKGFLNIQFAAKDGLLYVLEVNPRASRTIPFISKASGVNLVRAAVRIWDGRSLEEQGLTANGYGEGRCITQWAVKEAVFSFDRFTAVDPLLGPEMRSTGEVMGMGATVGEAFAKSQAASGTML
;
A
#
# COMPACT_ATOMS: atom_id res chain seq x y z
N THR A 1 -20.45 29.90 -4.81
CA THR A 1 -19.34 29.04 -5.26
C THR A 1 -18.26 29.82 -5.99
N ALA A 2 -18.58 30.88 -6.74
CA ALA A 2 -17.62 31.63 -7.56
C ALA A 2 -16.92 30.79 -8.66
N TYR A 3 -17.43 29.58 -8.91
CA TYR A 3 -17.06 28.80 -10.10
C TYR A 3 -17.69 29.43 -11.34
N ASP A 4 -16.96 29.40 -12.45
CA ASP A 4 -17.48 29.85 -13.74
C ASP A 4 -18.76 29.07 -14.10
N PRO A 5 -19.82 29.74 -14.58
CA PRO A 5 -21.07 29.09 -14.97
C PRO A 5 -20.90 27.93 -15.95
N TRP A 6 -19.85 27.93 -16.77
CA TRP A 6 -19.54 26.83 -17.69
C TRP A 6 -19.35 25.50 -16.95
N PHE A 7 -18.56 25.46 -15.86
CA PHE A 7 -18.37 24.24 -15.07
C PHE A 7 -19.66 23.80 -14.37
N LEU A 8 -20.45 24.76 -13.87
CA LEU A 8 -21.74 24.47 -13.24
C LEU A 8 -22.72 23.85 -14.23
N SER A 9 -22.70 24.31 -15.48
CA SER A 9 -23.49 23.71 -16.57
C SER A 9 -23.09 22.26 -16.84
N GLN A 10 -21.77 21.97 -16.91
CA GLN A 10 -21.30 20.58 -17.10
C GLN A 10 -21.72 19.66 -15.94
N MET A 11 -21.63 20.15 -14.70
CA MET A 11 -22.10 19.41 -13.52
C MET A 11 -23.62 19.17 -13.57
N ALA A 12 -24.40 20.17 -14.00
CA ALA A 12 -25.84 20.04 -14.16
C ALA A 12 -26.22 19.02 -15.26
N ASP A 13 -25.50 19.02 -16.39
CA ASP A 13 -25.70 18.04 -17.46
C ASP A 13 -25.40 16.60 -17.01
N GLN A 14 -24.37 16.43 -16.18
CA GLN A 14 -24.06 15.14 -15.56
C GLN A 14 -25.17 14.70 -14.59
N VAL A 15 -25.67 15.61 -13.74
CA VAL A 15 -26.79 15.31 -12.83
C VAL A 15 -28.05 14.91 -13.61
N ALA A 16 -28.39 15.64 -14.68
CA ALA A 16 -29.51 15.27 -15.55
C ALA A 16 -29.33 13.89 -16.21
N CYS A 17 -28.09 13.51 -16.52
CA CYS A 17 -27.77 12.16 -17.00
C CYS A 17 -28.00 11.11 -15.89
N GLU A 18 -27.62 11.38 -14.64
CA GLU A 18 -27.88 10.49 -13.50
C GLU A 18 -29.36 10.34 -13.16
N GLU A 19 -30.15 11.41 -13.27
CA GLU A 19 -31.61 11.39 -13.14
C GLU A 19 -32.24 10.52 -14.23
N ALA A 20 -31.83 10.71 -15.50
CA ALA A 20 -32.30 9.88 -16.61
C ALA A 20 -32.00 8.38 -16.41
N LEU A 21 -30.84 8.03 -15.85
CA LEU A 21 -30.50 6.65 -15.49
C LEU A 21 -31.45 6.05 -14.43
N THR A 22 -32.02 6.89 -13.58
CA THR A 22 -32.97 6.47 -12.54
C THR A 22 -34.39 6.33 -13.09
N ASP A 23 -34.80 7.26 -13.94
CA ASP A 23 -36.20 7.41 -14.37
C ASP A 23 -36.57 6.64 -15.64
N THR A 24 -35.57 6.24 -16.43
CA THR A 24 -35.80 5.63 -17.76
C THR A 24 -35.10 4.27 -17.91
N PRO A 25 -35.60 3.39 -18.79
CA PRO A 25 -34.90 2.14 -19.12
C PRO A 25 -33.50 2.42 -19.69
N LEU A 26 -32.52 1.66 -19.23
CA LEU A 26 -31.14 1.78 -19.67
C LEU A 26 -30.96 1.20 -21.07
N ASP A 27 -30.92 2.07 -22.08
CA ASP A 27 -30.63 1.73 -23.47
C ASP A 27 -29.17 2.04 -23.86
N GLU A 28 -28.79 1.71 -25.09
CA GLU A 28 -27.44 1.94 -25.64
C GLU A 28 -27.04 3.42 -25.61
N THR A 29 -27.96 4.31 -25.98
CA THR A 29 -27.67 5.74 -26.10
C THR A 29 -27.42 6.36 -24.73
N LEU A 30 -28.29 6.07 -23.76
CA LEU A 30 -28.16 6.54 -22.40
C LEU A 30 -26.92 5.95 -21.72
N LEU A 31 -26.63 4.67 -21.93
CA LEU A 31 -25.45 4.03 -21.37
C LEU A 31 -24.16 4.63 -21.94
N LEU A 32 -24.05 4.80 -23.27
CA LEU A 32 -22.89 5.44 -23.89
C LEU A 32 -22.72 6.89 -23.40
N ARG A 33 -23.82 7.64 -23.30
CA ARG A 33 -23.82 9.00 -22.76
C ARG A 33 -23.29 9.02 -21.32
N ALA A 34 -23.77 8.12 -20.46
CA ALA A 34 -23.29 7.99 -19.09
C ALA A 34 -21.78 7.68 -19.04
N LYS A 35 -21.28 6.78 -19.89
CA LYS A 35 -19.84 6.48 -19.95
C LYS A 35 -19.01 7.68 -20.43
N ARG A 36 -19.51 8.45 -21.40
CA ARG A 36 -18.86 9.69 -21.87
C ARG A 36 -18.81 10.81 -20.81
N PHE A 37 -19.78 10.83 -19.89
CA PHE A 37 -19.71 11.68 -18.69
C PHE A 37 -18.79 11.13 -17.59
N GLY A 38 -18.09 10.01 -17.82
CA GLY A 38 -17.16 9.43 -16.87
C GLY A 38 -17.81 8.62 -15.74
N LEU A 39 -19.08 8.24 -15.86
CA LEU A 39 -19.73 7.41 -14.84
C LEU A 39 -19.17 5.98 -14.88
N SER A 40 -18.70 5.50 -13.73
CA SER A 40 -18.28 4.09 -13.56
C SER A 40 -19.45 3.12 -13.73
N ASP A 41 -19.14 1.88 -14.10
CA ASP A 41 -20.12 0.79 -14.15
C ASP A 41 -20.77 0.62 -12.76
N LYS A 42 -20.02 0.83 -11.68
CA LYS A 42 -20.52 0.85 -10.29
C LYS A 42 -21.53 1.98 -10.03
N ARG A 43 -21.28 3.20 -10.53
CA ARG A 43 -22.21 4.33 -10.36
C ARG A 43 -23.51 4.09 -11.12
N VAL A 44 -23.43 3.63 -12.36
CA VAL A 44 -24.59 3.27 -13.18
C VAL A 44 -25.38 2.13 -12.53
N ALA A 45 -24.70 1.10 -12.02
CA ALA A 45 -25.32 -0.02 -11.33
C ALA A 45 -26.17 0.47 -10.14
N ARG A 46 -25.60 1.32 -9.28
CA ARG A 46 -26.30 1.91 -8.14
C ARG A 46 -27.52 2.73 -8.55
N LEU A 47 -27.41 3.58 -9.57
CA LEU A 47 -28.49 4.45 -10.02
C LEU A 47 -29.64 3.65 -10.66
N THR A 48 -29.31 2.54 -11.32
CA THR A 48 -30.31 1.75 -12.06
C THR A 48 -30.80 0.51 -11.31
N GLY A 49 -30.39 0.32 -10.04
CA GLY A 49 -30.75 -0.85 -9.23
C GLY A 49 -30.19 -2.18 -9.74
N ARG A 50 -29.11 -2.14 -10.52
CA ARG A 50 -28.41 -3.32 -11.09
C ARG A 50 -27.13 -3.61 -10.34
N THR A 51 -26.53 -4.75 -10.63
CA THR A 51 -25.15 -5.07 -10.24
C THR A 51 -24.14 -4.50 -11.25
N GLU A 52 -22.90 -4.29 -10.82
CA GLU A 52 -21.80 -3.84 -11.70
C GLU A 52 -21.57 -4.82 -12.86
N GLY A 53 -21.69 -6.13 -12.59
CA GLY A 53 -21.57 -7.18 -13.60
C GLY A 53 -22.64 -7.11 -14.68
N GLU A 54 -23.90 -6.83 -14.32
CA GLU A 54 -24.99 -6.66 -15.28
C GLU A 54 -24.80 -5.44 -16.16
N VAL A 55 -24.38 -4.30 -15.58
CA VAL A 55 -24.07 -3.09 -16.36
C VAL A 55 -22.94 -3.36 -17.35
N LYS A 56 -21.85 -4.01 -16.89
CA LYS A 56 -20.73 -4.39 -17.76
C LYS A 56 -21.16 -5.32 -18.91
N ALA A 57 -22.00 -6.32 -18.61
CA ALA A 57 -22.50 -7.26 -19.62
C ALA A 57 -23.38 -6.55 -20.67
N LEU A 58 -24.28 -5.67 -20.21
CA LEU A 58 -25.12 -4.85 -21.10
C LEU A 58 -24.28 -3.94 -21.98
N ARG A 59 -23.31 -3.24 -21.37
CA ARG A 59 -22.36 -2.37 -22.05
C ARG A 59 -21.63 -3.11 -23.18
N ARG A 60 -21.13 -4.32 -22.92
CA ARG A 60 -20.51 -5.18 -23.94
C ARG A 60 -21.49 -5.66 -25.01
N SER A 61 -22.74 -5.94 -24.65
CA SER A 61 -23.76 -6.36 -25.63
C SER A 61 -24.07 -5.28 -26.67
N PHE A 62 -23.89 -4.00 -26.29
CA PHE A 62 -23.98 -2.85 -27.19
C PHE A 62 -22.65 -2.48 -27.86
N GLY A 63 -21.58 -3.26 -27.66
CA GLY A 63 -20.26 -2.91 -28.19
C GLY A 63 -19.62 -1.67 -27.56
N ILE A 64 -20.15 -1.18 -26.45
CA ILE A 64 -19.58 -0.04 -25.72
C ILE A 64 -18.36 -0.55 -24.96
N VAL A 65 -17.17 -0.30 -25.47
CA VAL A 65 -15.90 -0.65 -24.81
C VAL A 65 -15.05 0.60 -24.66
N PRO A 66 -14.16 0.67 -23.65
CA PRO A 66 -13.25 1.79 -23.55
C PRO A 66 -12.29 1.77 -24.74
N SER A 67 -12.01 2.96 -25.26
CA SER A 67 -10.98 3.22 -26.27
C SER A 67 -9.84 3.96 -25.61
N PHE A 68 -8.61 3.77 -26.07
CA PHE A 68 -7.44 4.42 -25.50
C PHE A 68 -6.76 5.30 -26.55
N HIS A 69 -6.31 6.49 -26.15
CA HIS A 69 -5.60 7.43 -27.00
C HIS A 69 -4.22 7.74 -26.47
N PHE A 70 -3.32 8.18 -27.36
CA PHE A 70 -2.01 8.69 -26.98
C PHE A 70 -2.07 10.14 -26.50
N VAL A 71 -1.17 10.51 -25.59
CA VAL A 71 -0.78 11.90 -25.37
C VAL A 71 0.39 12.23 -26.30
N ASP A 72 0.14 13.10 -27.27
CA ASP A 72 1.05 13.36 -28.42
C ASP A 72 1.58 14.80 -28.51
N THR A 73 1.09 15.70 -27.66
CA THR A 73 1.35 17.15 -27.62
C THR A 73 0.95 17.96 -28.86
N CYS A 74 0.41 17.32 -29.90
CA CYS A 74 0.13 17.92 -31.21
C CYS A 74 -1.28 17.64 -31.75
N ALA A 75 -2.17 17.06 -30.95
CA ALA A 75 -3.58 16.84 -31.28
C ALA A 75 -3.79 16.07 -32.60
N GLY A 76 -2.98 15.03 -32.82
CA GLY A 76 -3.05 14.16 -33.99
C GLY A 76 -2.33 14.67 -35.24
N GLU A 77 -1.63 15.82 -35.17
CA GLU A 77 -0.86 16.32 -36.32
C GLU A 77 0.25 15.33 -36.73
N PHE A 78 0.88 14.69 -35.75
CA PHE A 78 1.92 13.69 -35.94
C PHE A 78 1.61 12.41 -35.18
N ARG A 79 2.10 11.27 -35.70
CA ARG A 79 2.00 10.00 -34.99
C ARG A 79 2.82 10.06 -33.69
N ALA A 80 2.16 9.86 -32.55
CA ALA A 80 2.81 9.74 -31.26
C ALA A 80 3.83 8.59 -31.25
N ALA A 81 5.04 8.87 -30.80
CA ALA A 81 6.03 7.86 -30.46
C ALA A 81 6.03 7.52 -28.95
N THR A 82 5.40 8.38 -28.14
CA THR A 82 5.34 8.29 -26.69
C THR A 82 4.35 7.21 -26.24
N PRO A 83 4.71 6.35 -25.28
CA PRO A 83 3.85 5.27 -24.84
C PRO A 83 2.87 5.70 -23.73
N TYR A 84 2.29 6.90 -23.83
CA TYR A 84 1.48 7.54 -22.80
C TYR A 84 0.00 7.54 -23.22
N PHE A 85 -0.84 6.81 -22.46
CA PHE A 85 -2.24 6.57 -22.75
C PHE A 85 -3.22 7.11 -21.69
N TYR A 86 -4.44 7.34 -22.14
CA TYR A 86 -5.65 7.53 -21.32
C TYR A 86 -6.87 6.94 -22.05
N SER A 87 -7.93 6.63 -21.31
CA SER A 87 -9.16 6.02 -21.83
C SER A 87 -10.25 7.06 -22.09
N THR A 88 -11.10 6.74 -23.07
CA THR A 88 -12.31 7.46 -23.45
C THR A 88 -13.37 6.47 -23.95
N TRP A 89 -14.54 6.96 -24.37
CA TRP A 89 -15.69 6.14 -24.74
C TRP A 89 -16.33 6.52 -26.08
N GLY A 90 -16.51 5.51 -26.93
CA GLY A 90 -17.18 5.66 -28.23
C GLY A 90 -16.33 6.40 -29.27
N GLU A 91 -15.02 6.23 -29.20
CA GLU A 91 -14.03 6.74 -30.15
C GLU A 91 -13.20 5.58 -30.72
N GLN A 92 -12.33 5.87 -31.69
CA GLN A 92 -11.42 4.85 -32.22
C GLN A 92 -10.34 4.53 -31.19
N ASP A 93 -10.13 3.24 -30.91
CA ASP A 93 -9.02 2.80 -30.07
C ASP A 93 -7.68 2.95 -30.80
N GLU A 94 -6.70 3.55 -30.13
CA GLU A 94 -5.35 3.78 -30.63
C GLU A 94 -4.32 2.91 -29.92
N GLY A 95 -3.28 2.55 -30.66
CA GLY A 95 -2.13 1.84 -30.12
C GLY A 95 -2.35 0.34 -29.99
N GLU A 96 -1.54 -0.40 -30.73
CA GLU A 96 -1.48 -1.86 -30.62
C GLU A 96 -0.96 -2.29 -29.24
N PRO A 97 -1.32 -3.49 -28.77
CA PRO A 97 -0.75 -4.07 -27.57
C PRO A 97 0.78 -4.02 -27.63
N VAL A 98 1.42 -3.77 -26.48
CA VAL A 98 2.87 -3.67 -26.37
C VAL A 98 3.54 -4.96 -26.85
N GLY A 99 2.89 -6.12 -26.76
CA GLY A 99 3.38 -7.41 -27.23
C GLY A 99 4.49 -8.03 -26.37
N GLY A 100 4.78 -9.31 -26.59
CA GLY A 100 5.71 -10.10 -25.75
C GLY A 100 5.02 -10.67 -24.51
N HIS A 101 5.75 -10.73 -23.39
CA HIS A 101 5.23 -11.15 -22.08
C HIS A 101 5.33 -10.01 -21.04
N PRO A 102 4.59 -8.91 -21.27
CA PRO A 102 4.61 -7.75 -20.37
C PRO A 102 4.11 -8.07 -18.96
N VAL A 103 4.58 -7.29 -17.99
CA VAL A 103 4.06 -7.26 -16.62
C VAL A 103 3.40 -5.91 -16.33
N ALA A 104 2.23 -5.94 -15.70
CA ALA A 104 1.57 -4.73 -15.24
C ALA A 104 1.99 -4.40 -13.80
N ILE A 105 2.36 -3.14 -13.57
CA ILE A 105 2.66 -2.59 -12.24
C ILE A 105 1.54 -1.61 -11.89
N LEU A 106 0.77 -1.93 -10.85
CA LEU A 106 -0.24 -1.02 -10.33
C LEU A 106 0.39 -0.14 -9.26
N ALA A 107 0.46 1.16 -9.53
CA ALA A 107 1.09 2.14 -8.65
C ALA A 107 0.15 2.59 -7.52
N SER A 108 0.56 3.60 -6.75
CA SER A 108 -0.15 4.03 -5.54
C SER A 108 -1.33 4.98 -5.79
N GLY A 109 -1.39 5.66 -6.93
CA GLY A 109 -2.36 6.75 -7.11
C GLY A 109 -1.94 7.99 -6.29
N PRO A 110 -2.88 8.88 -5.94
CA PRO A 110 -2.54 10.15 -5.31
C PRO A 110 -1.83 9.94 -3.96
N ASN A 111 -0.78 10.73 -3.75
CA ASN A 111 -0.05 10.77 -2.49
C ASN A 111 -0.97 11.23 -1.36
N ARG A 112 -0.84 10.58 -0.20
CA ARG A 112 -1.56 10.92 1.04
C ARG A 112 -0.76 10.42 2.24
N ILE A 113 -1.10 10.91 3.43
CA ILE A 113 -0.50 10.42 4.68
C ILE A 113 -0.65 8.89 4.74
N GLY A 114 0.45 8.19 5.03
CA GLY A 114 0.54 6.73 5.03
C GLY A 114 0.81 6.08 3.67
N GLN A 115 0.64 6.79 2.56
CA GLN A 115 0.84 6.29 1.19
C GLN A 115 1.47 7.37 0.30
N GLY A 116 2.80 7.51 0.39
CA GLY A 116 3.56 8.56 -0.27
C GLY A 116 4.51 8.06 -1.37
N LEU A 117 5.58 8.84 -1.57
CA LEU A 117 6.59 8.66 -2.62
C LEU A 117 7.40 7.36 -2.45
N GLU A 118 7.39 6.74 -1.28
CA GLU A 118 8.11 5.51 -1.00
C GLU A 118 7.60 4.37 -1.90
N PHE A 119 6.29 4.32 -2.11
CA PHE A 119 5.64 3.36 -2.98
C PHE A 119 5.89 3.66 -4.46
N ASP A 120 5.86 4.94 -4.85
CA ASP A 120 6.22 5.36 -6.21
C ASP A 120 7.66 4.95 -6.56
N THR A 121 8.60 5.21 -5.64
CA THR A 121 10.00 4.81 -5.76
C THR A 121 10.12 3.31 -6.00
N CYS A 122 9.35 2.49 -5.28
CA CYS A 122 9.34 1.05 -5.49
C CYS A 122 8.79 0.67 -6.87
N CYS A 123 7.68 1.25 -7.31
CA CYS A 123 7.11 1.01 -8.64
C CYS A 123 8.09 1.40 -9.77
N THR A 124 8.70 2.58 -9.68
CA THR A 124 9.69 3.07 -10.65
C THR A 124 10.91 2.14 -10.71
N LEU A 125 11.49 1.79 -9.57
CA LEU A 125 12.66 0.91 -9.53
C LEU A 125 12.34 -0.50 -10.06
N ALA A 126 11.14 -1.01 -9.83
CA ALA A 126 10.71 -2.30 -10.35
C ALA A 126 10.59 -2.29 -11.88
N SER A 127 9.97 -1.23 -12.44
CA SER A 127 9.87 -1.05 -13.89
C SER A 127 11.24 -1.01 -14.55
N LEU A 128 12.15 -0.18 -14.01
CA LEU A 128 13.52 -0.07 -14.52
C LEU A 128 14.29 -1.39 -14.39
N ALA A 129 14.09 -2.15 -13.30
CA ALA A 129 14.71 -3.45 -13.10
C ALA A 129 14.25 -4.46 -14.17
N TRP A 130 12.95 -4.63 -14.39
CA TRP A 130 12.44 -5.55 -15.42
C TRP A 130 12.89 -5.16 -16.83
N ARG A 131 12.85 -3.88 -17.17
CA ARG A 131 13.33 -3.39 -18.47
C ARG A 131 14.81 -3.71 -18.67
N SER A 132 15.64 -3.57 -17.63
CA SER A 132 17.06 -3.95 -17.70
C SER A 132 17.29 -5.45 -17.87
N GLU A 133 16.32 -6.28 -17.48
CA GLU A 133 16.33 -7.74 -17.64
C GLU A 133 15.57 -8.18 -18.92
N GLY A 134 15.12 -7.24 -19.76
CA GLY A 134 14.49 -7.50 -21.06
C GLY A 134 12.98 -7.77 -21.03
N ARG A 135 12.32 -7.61 -19.87
CA ARG A 135 10.87 -7.78 -19.73
C ARG A 135 10.17 -6.43 -19.88
N ARG A 136 9.13 -6.40 -20.73
CA ARG A 136 8.33 -5.19 -20.96
C ARG A 136 7.41 -4.90 -19.79
N THR A 137 7.16 -3.62 -19.53
CA THR A 137 6.46 -3.12 -18.35
C THR A 137 5.34 -2.18 -18.74
N VAL A 138 4.19 -2.34 -18.09
CA VAL A 138 3.03 -1.45 -18.22
C VAL A 138 2.71 -0.88 -16.85
N ILE A 139 2.83 0.43 -16.68
CA ILE A 139 2.45 1.11 -15.43
C ILE A 139 1.05 1.67 -15.57
N VAL A 140 0.22 1.43 -14.55
CA VAL A 140 -1.07 2.11 -14.37
C VAL A 140 -0.99 2.97 -13.12
N ASN A 141 -1.17 4.28 -13.27
CA ASN A 141 -1.18 5.24 -12.17
C ASN A 141 -2.06 6.44 -12.52
N SER A 142 -2.36 7.31 -11.55
CA SER A 142 -3.13 8.55 -11.75
C SER A 142 -2.51 9.76 -11.06
N ASN A 143 -1.35 9.60 -10.44
CA ASN A 143 -0.69 10.69 -9.72
C ASN A 143 0.20 11.52 -10.67
N PRO A 144 -0.08 12.80 -10.91
CA PRO A 144 0.73 13.61 -11.82
C PRO A 144 2.11 14.00 -11.25
N GLU A 145 2.33 13.85 -9.93
CA GLU A 145 3.56 14.28 -9.26
C GLU A 145 4.68 13.24 -9.34
N THR A 146 4.38 12.03 -9.79
CA THR A 146 5.24 10.87 -9.59
C THR A 146 6.21 10.59 -10.72
N VAL A 147 7.32 9.93 -10.39
CA VAL A 147 8.27 9.47 -11.41
C VAL A 147 7.73 8.27 -12.16
N SER A 148 6.91 7.40 -11.54
CA SER A 148 6.27 6.29 -12.26
C SER A 148 5.34 6.73 -13.40
N THR A 149 4.88 7.99 -13.38
CA THR A 149 4.06 8.61 -14.43
C THR A 149 4.88 9.39 -15.46
N ASP A 150 6.21 9.25 -15.45
CA ASP A 150 7.06 9.64 -16.56
C ASP A 150 7.07 8.52 -17.62
N TYR A 151 6.70 8.85 -18.85
CA TYR A 151 6.64 7.90 -19.96
C TYR A 151 7.99 7.26 -20.35
N ASN A 152 9.12 7.73 -19.78
CA ASN A 152 10.43 7.11 -19.96
C ASN A 152 10.67 5.91 -19.02
N VAL A 153 9.83 5.73 -18.00
CA VAL A 153 10.02 4.71 -16.95
C VAL A 153 9.50 3.33 -17.37
N SER A 154 8.43 3.26 -18.15
CA SER A 154 7.79 2.02 -18.60
C SER A 154 7.70 1.94 -20.13
N ASP A 155 7.41 0.75 -20.65
CA ASP A 155 7.16 0.54 -22.09
C ASP A 155 5.76 1.00 -22.49
N ARG A 156 4.83 1.02 -21.53
CA ARG A 156 3.50 1.64 -21.60
C ARG A 156 3.16 2.32 -20.28
N LEU A 157 2.62 3.53 -20.35
CA LEU A 157 2.08 4.28 -19.23
C LEU A 157 0.59 4.55 -19.50
N TYR A 158 -0.25 4.13 -18.57
CA TYR A 158 -1.68 4.44 -18.57
C TYR A 158 -1.99 5.36 -17.40
N ILE A 159 -2.44 6.58 -17.71
CA ILE A 159 -2.96 7.52 -16.71
C ILE A 159 -4.45 7.24 -16.53
N GLU A 160 -4.74 6.38 -15.56
CA GLU A 160 -6.07 5.81 -15.33
C GLU A 160 -6.43 5.79 -13.84
N PRO A 161 -7.73 5.88 -13.50
CA PRO A 161 -8.19 5.58 -12.16
C PRO A 161 -7.79 4.17 -11.74
N LEU A 162 -7.17 4.04 -10.57
CA LEU A 162 -6.82 2.73 -9.97
C LEU A 162 -8.07 2.06 -9.40
N THR A 163 -8.90 1.53 -10.31
CA THR A 163 -10.12 0.81 -10.01
C THR A 163 -10.16 -0.50 -10.80
N PRO A 164 -10.85 -1.54 -10.31
CA PRO A 164 -10.95 -2.79 -11.04
C PRO A 164 -11.50 -2.63 -12.46
N GLU A 165 -12.44 -1.71 -12.68
CA GLU A 165 -13.02 -1.42 -14.00
C GLU A 165 -11.95 -0.99 -15.02
N HIS A 166 -11.21 0.08 -14.72
CA HIS A 166 -10.23 0.69 -15.63
C HIS A 166 -8.98 -0.19 -15.76
N VAL A 167 -8.49 -0.75 -14.66
CA VAL A 167 -7.32 -1.64 -14.69
C VAL A 167 -7.60 -2.87 -15.54
N LYS A 168 -8.77 -3.52 -15.40
CA LYS A 168 -9.13 -4.67 -16.25
C LYS A 168 -9.18 -4.30 -17.73
N ALA A 169 -9.64 -3.10 -18.08
CA ALA A 169 -9.65 -2.64 -19.46
C ALA A 169 -8.23 -2.50 -20.03
N VAL A 170 -7.30 -1.92 -19.27
CA VAL A 170 -5.88 -1.84 -19.66
C VAL A 170 -5.27 -3.23 -19.84
N LEU A 171 -5.49 -4.14 -18.86
CA LEU A 171 -4.97 -5.51 -18.93
C LEU A 171 -5.54 -6.28 -20.13
N GLU A 172 -6.82 -6.10 -20.45
CA GLU A 172 -7.48 -6.71 -21.61
C GLU A 172 -6.91 -6.18 -22.92
N LYS A 173 -6.74 -4.85 -23.06
CA LYS A 173 -6.12 -4.23 -24.24
C LYS A 173 -4.71 -4.74 -24.47
N GLU A 174 -3.89 -4.77 -23.42
CA GLU A 174 -2.49 -5.14 -23.52
C GLU A 174 -2.27 -6.67 -23.56
N GLY A 175 -3.31 -7.46 -23.31
CA GLY A 175 -3.20 -8.92 -23.20
C GLY A 175 -2.37 -9.38 -22.00
N ILE A 176 -2.33 -8.58 -20.93
CA ILE A 176 -1.51 -8.85 -19.73
C ILE A 176 -2.27 -9.76 -18.76
N ARG A 177 -1.58 -10.77 -18.26
CA ARG A 177 -2.05 -11.61 -17.14
C ARG A 177 -1.26 -11.37 -15.87
N ASP A 178 0.04 -11.10 -15.96
CA ASP A 178 0.91 -10.92 -14.80
C ASP A 178 0.79 -9.50 -14.23
N VAL A 179 0.34 -9.38 -12.98
CA VAL A 179 0.05 -8.11 -12.31
C VAL A 179 0.74 -8.04 -10.95
N VAL A 180 1.38 -6.90 -10.68
CA VAL A 180 2.08 -6.60 -9.43
C VAL A 180 1.24 -5.63 -8.62
N VAL A 181 0.92 -6.01 -7.38
CA VAL A 181 0.06 -5.24 -6.46
C VAL A 181 0.76 -4.86 -5.15
N GLN A 182 1.91 -5.47 -4.86
CA GLN A 182 2.59 -5.35 -3.57
C GLN A 182 3.51 -4.11 -3.47
N LEU A 183 3.55 -3.27 -4.50
CA LEU A 183 4.44 -2.10 -4.56
C LEU A 183 3.72 -0.77 -4.33
N GLY A 184 2.44 -0.66 -4.70
CA GLY A 184 1.69 0.61 -4.67
C GLY A 184 0.91 0.88 -3.37
N GLY A 185 1.23 0.19 -2.28
CA GLY A 185 0.50 0.33 -1.01
C GLY A 185 -0.90 -0.31 -1.04
N GLN A 186 -1.87 0.29 -0.35
CA GLN A 186 -3.18 -0.36 -0.13
C GLN A 186 -4.09 -0.32 -1.37
N THR A 187 -3.96 0.70 -2.23
CA THR A 187 -4.86 0.87 -3.39
C THR A 187 -4.82 -0.35 -4.33
N PRO A 188 -3.66 -0.86 -4.77
CA PRO A 188 -3.61 -2.07 -5.60
C PRO A 188 -3.99 -3.36 -4.85
N LEU A 189 -3.62 -3.47 -3.58
CA LEU A 189 -3.96 -4.65 -2.77
C LEU A 189 -5.48 -4.85 -2.68
N ASN A 190 -6.23 -3.77 -2.47
CA ASN A 190 -7.70 -3.81 -2.44
C ASN A 190 -8.33 -4.26 -3.76
N MET A 191 -7.59 -4.19 -4.89
CA MET A 191 -8.06 -4.67 -6.19
C MET A 191 -7.67 -6.12 -6.48
N ALA A 192 -6.74 -6.71 -5.72
CA ALA A 192 -6.10 -7.98 -6.07
C ALA A 192 -7.11 -9.12 -6.26
N ARG A 193 -8.08 -9.29 -5.35
CA ARG A 193 -9.15 -10.30 -5.48
C ARG A 193 -9.95 -10.12 -6.78
N ALA A 194 -10.42 -8.91 -7.04
CA ALA A 194 -11.23 -8.62 -8.22
C ALA A 194 -10.46 -8.84 -9.53
N LEU A 195 -9.14 -8.65 -9.53
CA LEU A 195 -8.26 -8.91 -10.67
C LEU A 195 -8.02 -10.41 -10.85
N THR A 196 -7.76 -11.15 -9.77
CA THR A 196 -7.61 -12.61 -9.81
C THR A 196 -8.88 -13.31 -10.30
N GLU A 197 -10.05 -12.90 -9.83
CA GLU A 197 -11.35 -13.41 -10.31
C GLU A 197 -11.60 -13.11 -11.81
N TRP A 198 -11.01 -12.03 -12.34
CA TRP A 198 -11.04 -11.73 -13.77
C TRP A 198 -10.04 -12.59 -14.57
N GLY A 199 -9.12 -13.27 -13.89
CA GLY A 199 -8.10 -14.12 -14.49
C GLY A 199 -6.73 -13.46 -14.61
N ALA A 200 -6.41 -12.47 -13.76
CA ALA A 200 -5.04 -11.99 -13.60
C ALA A 200 -4.24 -12.90 -12.65
N SER A 201 -2.97 -13.10 -12.97
CA SER A 201 -1.98 -13.77 -12.13
C SER A 201 -1.25 -12.73 -11.29
N ILE A 202 -1.44 -12.78 -9.97
CA ILE A 202 -0.69 -11.91 -9.06
C ILE A 202 0.77 -12.41 -8.99
N VAL A 203 1.70 -11.54 -9.38
CA VAL A 203 3.14 -11.81 -9.35
C VAL A 203 3.63 -11.74 -7.90
N GLY A 204 4.47 -12.68 -7.49
CA GLY A 204 5.06 -12.68 -6.14
C GLY A 204 4.21 -13.43 -5.11
N THR A 205 4.08 -12.86 -3.90
CA THR A 205 3.30 -13.47 -2.81
C THR A 205 1.85 -13.66 -3.23
N SER A 206 1.30 -14.85 -2.96
CA SER A 206 -0.04 -15.24 -3.39
C SER A 206 -1.13 -14.37 -2.76
N LEU A 207 -2.26 -14.20 -3.44
CA LEU A 207 -3.41 -13.48 -2.90
C LEU A 207 -3.88 -14.05 -1.55
N GLU A 208 -3.90 -15.39 -1.42
CA GLU A 208 -4.29 -16.06 -0.18
C GLU A 208 -3.38 -15.66 0.98
N SER A 209 -2.06 -15.65 0.75
CA SER A 209 -1.06 -15.25 1.75
C SER A 209 -1.11 -13.75 2.08
N LEU A 210 -1.44 -12.90 1.09
CA LEU A 210 -1.67 -11.46 1.33
C LEU A 210 -2.89 -11.27 2.24
N GLU A 211 -3.98 -11.99 1.96
CA GLU A 211 -5.22 -11.93 2.74
C GLU A 211 -5.09 -12.55 4.13
N ASP A 212 -4.29 -13.61 4.30
CA ASP A 212 -3.95 -14.19 5.61
C ASP A 212 -3.34 -13.16 6.57
N ALA A 213 -2.56 -12.21 6.03
CA ALA A 213 -1.89 -11.20 6.82
C ALA A 213 -2.79 -10.00 7.16
N GLU A 214 -3.68 -9.63 6.24
CA GLU A 214 -4.63 -8.52 6.42
C GLU A 214 -5.84 -8.91 7.28
N ASP A 215 -6.30 -10.16 7.17
CA ASP A 215 -7.37 -10.69 8.01
C ASP A 215 -6.84 -10.96 9.41
N ARG A 216 -7.31 -10.18 10.38
CA ARG A 216 -6.84 -10.24 11.77
C ARG A 216 -7.10 -11.59 12.44
N GLY A 217 -8.17 -12.30 12.06
CA GLY A 217 -8.48 -13.62 12.59
C GLY A 217 -7.54 -14.69 12.06
N ARG A 218 -7.29 -14.71 10.75
CA ARG A 218 -6.31 -15.59 10.09
C ARG A 218 -4.90 -15.29 10.59
N PHE A 219 -4.55 -14.02 10.75
CA PHE A 219 -3.28 -13.57 11.31
C PHE A 219 -3.06 -14.07 12.75
N ALA A 220 -4.03 -13.90 13.65
CA ALA A 220 -3.89 -14.40 15.03
C ALA A 220 -3.70 -15.93 15.08
N GLN A 221 -4.39 -16.67 14.19
CA GLN A 221 -4.20 -18.12 14.07
C GLN A 221 -2.81 -18.49 13.54
N LEU A 222 -2.29 -17.75 12.56
CA LEU A 222 -0.93 -17.89 12.05
C LEU A 222 0.11 -17.72 13.16
N ILE A 223 0.05 -16.60 13.89
CA ILE A 223 0.99 -16.31 14.99
C ILE A 223 0.95 -17.40 16.05
N LYS A 224 -0.25 -17.84 16.44
CA LYS A 224 -0.43 -18.94 17.40
C LYS A 224 0.14 -20.26 16.90
N ARG A 225 -0.09 -20.62 15.64
CA ARG A 225 0.43 -21.85 15.01
C ARG A 225 1.96 -21.87 15.01
N LEU A 226 2.58 -20.71 14.77
CA LEU A 226 4.04 -20.55 14.76
C LEU A 226 4.66 -20.47 16.17
N GLY A 227 3.85 -20.51 17.23
CA GLY A 227 4.32 -20.38 18.61
C GLY A 227 4.93 -19.00 18.91
N LEU A 228 4.52 -17.98 18.17
CA LEU A 228 4.93 -16.60 18.35
C LEU A 228 3.94 -15.89 19.29
N ARG A 229 4.37 -14.79 19.92
CA ARG A 229 3.52 -14.01 20.84
C ARG A 229 2.87 -12.84 20.11
N GLN A 230 1.63 -12.57 20.46
CA GLN A 230 0.88 -11.37 20.10
C GLN A 230 0.30 -10.77 21.39
N PRO A 231 0.05 -9.45 21.47
CA PRO A 231 -0.72 -8.88 22.57
C PRO A 231 -2.09 -9.57 22.68
N ASP A 232 -2.63 -9.64 23.90
CA ASP A 232 -3.99 -10.16 24.11
C ASP A 232 -4.99 -9.33 23.29
N ASN A 233 -5.81 -10.01 22.48
CA ASN A 233 -6.65 -9.33 21.50
C ASN A 233 -7.99 -10.01 21.26
N ARG A 234 -8.97 -9.23 20.81
CA ARG A 234 -10.33 -9.68 20.47
C ARG A 234 -10.86 -8.93 19.26
N MET A 235 -11.57 -9.65 18.39
CA MET A 235 -12.30 -9.05 17.27
C MET A 235 -13.67 -8.57 17.76
N ALA A 236 -14.08 -7.38 17.30
CA ALA A 236 -15.36 -6.81 17.60
C ALA A 236 -15.95 -6.12 16.35
N GLY A 237 -17.19 -6.45 16.01
CA GLY A 237 -17.93 -5.87 14.88
C GLY A 237 -18.98 -4.84 15.31
N THR A 238 -19.19 -4.63 16.61
CA THR A 238 -20.13 -3.63 17.13
C THR A 238 -19.53 -2.84 18.31
N PRO A 239 -20.01 -1.61 18.58
CA PRO A 239 -19.57 -0.85 19.75
C PRO A 239 -19.71 -1.60 21.08
N SER A 240 -20.78 -2.40 21.23
CA SER A 240 -21.00 -3.21 22.44
C SER A 240 -19.97 -4.33 22.58
N GLU A 241 -19.61 -4.99 21.47
CA GLU A 241 -18.56 -6.00 21.45
C GLU A 241 -17.19 -5.39 21.74
N VAL A 242 -16.91 -4.19 21.23
CA VAL A 242 -15.66 -3.46 21.52
C VAL A 242 -15.55 -3.17 23.02
N ALA A 243 -16.62 -2.68 23.65
CA ALA A 243 -16.62 -2.40 25.08
C ALA A 243 -16.45 -3.67 25.94
N ALA A 244 -17.06 -4.79 25.54
CA ALA A 244 -16.89 -6.08 26.22
C ALA A 244 -15.46 -6.60 26.09
N ALA A 245 -14.90 -6.58 24.87
CA ALA A 245 -13.52 -6.97 24.59
C ALA A 245 -12.51 -6.13 25.39
N ALA A 246 -12.70 -4.81 25.43
CA ALA A 246 -11.83 -3.91 26.19
C ALA A 246 -11.84 -4.21 27.69
N ALA A 247 -13.01 -4.53 28.25
CA ALA A 247 -13.14 -4.91 29.66
C ALA A 247 -12.50 -6.28 29.96
N GLU A 248 -12.58 -7.23 29.03
CA GLU A 248 -11.95 -8.55 29.14
C GLU A 248 -10.41 -8.47 29.10
N ILE A 249 -9.87 -7.72 28.14
CA ILE A 249 -8.42 -7.55 27.95
C ILE A 249 -7.81 -6.66 29.05
N GLY A 250 -8.56 -5.64 29.48
CA GLY A 250 -8.14 -4.67 30.47
C GLY A 250 -7.38 -3.49 29.87
N TYR A 251 -7.70 -2.29 30.33
CA TYR A 251 -7.10 -1.04 29.87
C TYR A 251 -5.60 -0.91 30.24
N PRO A 252 -4.82 -0.11 29.49
CA PRO A 252 -5.21 0.52 28.21
C PRO A 252 -5.35 -0.49 27.07
N VAL A 253 -6.21 -0.16 26.11
CA VAL A 253 -6.45 -0.94 24.89
C VAL A 253 -6.31 -0.07 23.64
N LEU A 254 -5.86 -0.69 22.55
CA LEU A 254 -5.70 -0.07 21.24
C LEU A 254 -6.73 -0.64 20.27
N MET A 255 -7.48 0.24 19.61
CA MET A 255 -8.41 -0.14 18.55
C MET A 255 -7.74 -0.02 17.19
N ARG A 256 -7.78 -1.10 16.41
CA ARG A 256 -7.19 -1.19 15.07
C ARG A 256 -8.21 -1.63 14.03
N PRO A 257 -8.61 -0.75 13.10
CA PRO A 257 -9.40 -1.17 11.94
C PRO A 257 -8.64 -2.15 11.03
N SER A 258 -9.37 -2.96 10.29
CA SER A 258 -8.82 -3.87 9.26
C SER A 258 -8.71 -3.16 7.89
N TYR A 259 -7.84 -3.64 7.00
CA TYR A 259 -7.66 -3.12 5.61
C TYR A 259 -7.31 -1.63 5.50
N VAL A 260 -6.59 -1.08 6.48
CA VAL A 260 -6.13 0.32 6.50
C VAL A 260 -4.61 0.42 6.49
N ILE A 261 -4.10 1.54 6.00
CA ILE A 261 -2.69 1.93 6.06
C ILE A 261 -2.55 3.24 6.84
N GLY A 262 -1.42 3.42 7.55
CA GLY A 262 -1.14 4.65 8.30
C GLY A 262 -1.89 4.76 9.63
N GLY A 263 -2.45 3.66 10.14
CA GLY A 263 -3.19 3.65 11.41
C GLY A 263 -4.46 4.49 11.41
N LYS A 264 -5.08 4.67 10.23
CA LYS A 264 -6.29 5.48 10.07
C LYS A 264 -7.39 5.02 11.05
N ASN A 265 -7.94 5.96 11.82
CA ASN A 265 -8.92 5.71 12.89
C ASN A 265 -8.45 4.78 14.02
N MET A 266 -7.13 4.64 14.26
CA MET A 266 -6.62 3.97 15.46
C MET A 266 -6.77 4.87 16.68
N PHE A 267 -7.06 4.27 17.83
CA PHE A 267 -7.21 5.02 19.09
C PHE A 267 -6.81 4.18 20.29
N ILE A 268 -6.10 4.81 21.23
CA ILE A 268 -5.75 4.20 22.52
C ILE A 268 -6.74 4.72 23.56
N ALA A 269 -7.46 3.81 24.20
CA ALA A 269 -8.31 4.13 25.34
C ALA A 269 -7.63 3.67 26.62
N TYR A 270 -7.42 4.58 27.57
CA TYR A 270 -6.89 4.28 28.90
C TYR A 270 -7.99 3.97 29.91
N SER A 271 -9.23 4.28 29.56
CA SER A 271 -10.38 4.09 30.43
C SER A 271 -11.65 3.75 29.63
N ARG A 272 -12.64 3.21 30.35
CA ARG A 272 -13.97 3.01 29.78
C ARG A 272 -14.61 4.31 29.28
N GLN A 273 -14.38 5.41 30.00
CA GLN A 273 -14.93 6.71 29.65
C GLN A 273 -14.37 7.22 28.33
N GLU A 274 -13.05 7.12 28.11
CA GLU A 274 -12.42 7.47 26.84
C GLU A 274 -12.91 6.60 25.68
N LEU A 275 -13.07 5.30 25.93
CA LEU A 275 -13.61 4.39 24.94
C LEU A 275 -15.03 4.80 24.52
N ASP A 276 -15.92 5.08 25.47
CA ASP A 276 -17.28 5.50 25.17
C ASP A 276 -17.31 6.83 24.39
N GLN A 277 -16.43 7.78 24.73
CA GLN A 277 -16.28 9.04 23.99
C GLN A 277 -15.83 8.81 22.53
N PHE A 278 -14.92 7.87 22.31
CA PHE A 278 -14.44 7.53 20.97
C PHE A 278 -15.55 6.85 20.15
N LEU A 279 -16.25 5.87 20.72
CA LEU A 279 -17.36 5.18 20.07
C LEU A 279 -18.50 6.15 19.71
N ALA A 280 -18.75 7.17 20.52
CA ALA A 280 -19.75 8.20 20.27
C ALA A 280 -19.43 9.11 19.06
N ARG A 281 -18.19 9.12 18.55
CA ARG A 281 -17.80 9.91 17.36
C ARG A 281 -18.36 9.36 16.04
N GLY A 282 -19.12 8.26 16.08
CA GLY A 282 -19.82 7.74 14.91
C GLY A 282 -18.91 6.95 13.96
N ILE A 283 -17.94 6.23 14.52
CA ILE A 283 -17.08 5.34 13.73
C ILE A 283 -17.96 4.27 13.10
N VAL A 284 -17.86 4.14 11.78
CA VAL A 284 -18.61 3.15 11.03
C VAL A 284 -17.97 1.79 11.31
N PHE A 285 -18.61 1.03 12.20
CA PHE A 285 -18.33 -0.39 12.37
C PHE A 285 -19.07 -1.14 11.28
N ASP A 286 -18.33 -1.79 10.38
CA ASP A 286 -18.90 -2.68 9.39
C ASP A 286 -18.72 -4.13 9.88
N ARG A 287 -19.75 -4.95 9.73
CA ARG A 287 -19.64 -6.39 10.00
C ARG A 287 -18.71 -7.08 9.00
N GLU A 288 -18.57 -6.53 7.79
CA GLU A 288 -17.61 -7.02 6.80
C GLU A 288 -16.17 -6.63 7.16
N HIS A 289 -15.97 -5.61 8.02
CA HIS A 289 -14.65 -5.12 8.43
C HIS A 289 -14.59 -4.85 9.96
N PRO A 290 -14.49 -5.92 10.77
CA PRO A 290 -14.41 -5.79 12.23
C PRO A 290 -13.13 -5.08 12.70
N VAL A 291 -13.19 -4.54 13.91
CA VAL A 291 -12.08 -3.86 14.60
C VAL A 291 -11.41 -4.84 15.55
N LEU A 292 -10.07 -4.80 15.58
CA LEU A 292 -9.27 -5.52 16.57
C LEU A 292 -9.09 -4.64 17.81
N VAL A 293 -9.46 -5.16 18.98
CA VAL A 293 -9.15 -4.57 20.29
C VAL A 293 -7.94 -5.29 20.83
N ASP A 294 -6.81 -4.60 20.88
CA ASP A 294 -5.51 -5.12 21.35
C ASP A 294 -5.18 -4.58 22.74
N LYS A 295 -4.48 -5.38 23.55
CA LYS A 295 -3.80 -4.89 24.74
C LYS A 295 -2.74 -3.87 24.31
N PHE A 296 -2.85 -2.65 24.81
CA PHE A 296 -1.81 -1.65 24.56
C PHE A 296 -0.57 -1.96 25.41
N LEU A 297 0.57 -2.10 24.76
CA LEU A 297 1.86 -2.39 25.39
C LEU A 297 2.55 -1.07 25.74
N GLU A 298 2.20 -0.48 26.88
CA GLU A 298 2.88 0.71 27.40
C GLU A 298 4.37 0.45 27.64
N ASP A 299 5.21 1.47 27.47
CA ASP A 299 6.66 1.41 27.71
C ASP A 299 7.39 0.29 26.93
N ALA A 300 6.88 -0.08 25.76
CA ALA A 300 7.52 -1.04 24.87
C ALA A 300 8.36 -0.34 23.80
N PHE A 301 9.50 -0.93 23.44
CA PHE A 301 10.23 -0.54 22.24
C PHE A 301 9.53 -1.12 21.01
N GLU A 302 9.39 -0.32 19.94
CA GLU A 302 8.84 -0.76 18.66
C GLU A 302 9.95 -0.97 17.63
N TYR A 303 9.78 -1.97 16.77
CA TYR A 303 10.73 -2.35 15.74
C TYR A 303 10.03 -2.60 14.41
N ASP A 304 10.64 -2.16 13.31
CA ASP A 304 10.30 -2.57 11.95
C ASP A 304 11.39 -3.49 11.41
N LEU A 305 11.01 -4.68 10.93
CA LEU A 305 11.91 -5.58 10.22
C LEU A 305 11.44 -5.70 8.78
N ASP A 306 12.31 -5.38 7.83
CA ASP A 306 12.07 -5.64 6.42
C ASP A 306 12.96 -6.79 5.92
N ALA A 307 12.37 -7.66 5.12
CA ALA A 307 13.02 -8.83 4.55
C ALA A 307 12.57 -9.09 3.10
N LEU A 308 13.38 -9.87 2.39
CA LEU A 308 13.02 -10.51 1.14
C LEU A 308 12.95 -12.03 1.34
N CYS A 309 12.00 -12.68 0.67
CA CYS A 309 11.91 -14.13 0.63
C CYS A 309 11.63 -14.62 -0.79
N ASP A 310 12.21 -15.75 -1.18
CA ASP A 310 11.96 -16.43 -2.46
C ASP A 310 11.08 -17.68 -2.32
N GLY A 311 10.42 -17.83 -1.16
CA GLY A 311 9.64 -18.98 -0.74
C GLY A 311 10.38 -19.85 0.28
N THR A 312 11.72 -19.93 0.19
CA THR A 312 12.54 -20.78 1.07
C THR A 312 13.67 -20.03 1.76
N ASN A 313 14.41 -19.23 1.00
CA ASN A 313 15.52 -18.43 1.49
C ASN A 313 14.99 -17.08 1.98
N VAL A 314 15.59 -16.57 3.04
CA VAL A 314 15.17 -15.31 3.66
C VAL A 314 16.37 -14.40 3.83
N TYR A 315 16.27 -13.20 3.27
CA TYR A 315 17.24 -12.13 3.46
C TYR A 315 16.62 -11.06 4.35
N VAL A 316 17.07 -10.95 5.60
CA VAL A 316 16.65 -9.88 6.51
C VAL A 316 17.41 -8.61 6.14
N ALA A 317 16.74 -7.69 5.45
CA ALA A 317 17.38 -6.51 4.88
C ALA A 317 17.79 -5.50 5.96
N GLY A 318 17.00 -5.39 7.03
CA GLY A 318 17.34 -4.57 8.18
C GLY A 318 16.29 -4.64 9.27
N ILE A 319 16.71 -4.30 10.49
CA ILE A 319 15.85 -4.13 11.66
C ILE A 319 16.04 -2.69 12.14
N LEU A 320 14.95 -1.96 12.19
CA LEU A 320 14.89 -0.57 12.58
C LEU A 320 14.29 -0.50 13.97
N GLU A 321 15.00 0.14 14.91
CA GLU A 321 14.48 0.41 16.24
C GLU A 321 13.92 1.82 16.28
N HIS A 322 12.67 1.97 16.74
CA HIS A 322 12.06 3.28 16.91
C HIS A 322 12.63 3.99 18.13
N ILE A 323 12.70 5.31 18.08
CA ILE A 323 13.09 6.14 19.23
C ILE A 323 11.90 6.34 20.15
N GLU A 324 10.73 6.62 19.56
CA GLU A 324 9.45 6.66 20.25
C GLU A 324 9.03 5.28 20.74
N ALA A 325 8.31 5.24 21.85
CA ALA A 325 7.73 4.01 22.37
C ALA A 325 6.54 3.55 21.52
N ALA A 326 6.22 2.26 21.60
CA ALA A 326 5.06 1.69 20.94
C ALA A 326 3.78 2.46 21.29
N GLY A 327 2.99 2.78 20.27
CA GLY A 327 1.81 3.64 20.38
C GLY A 327 1.93 4.97 19.65
N ILE A 328 3.15 5.37 19.29
CA ILE A 328 3.37 6.31 18.19
C ILE A 328 3.49 5.49 16.90
N HIS A 329 2.73 5.87 15.88
CA HIS A 329 2.68 5.12 14.63
C HIS A 329 4.06 5.07 13.94
N SER A 330 4.48 3.89 13.45
CA SER A 330 5.78 3.65 12.79
C SER A 330 6.17 4.66 11.70
N GLY A 331 5.19 5.18 10.98
CA GLY A 331 5.37 6.24 9.98
C GLY A 331 5.85 7.58 10.55
N ASP A 332 5.41 7.93 11.76
CA ASP A 332 5.74 9.16 12.47
C ASP A 332 6.97 9.02 13.36
N SER A 333 7.33 7.79 13.75
CA SER A 333 8.50 7.53 14.57
C SER A 333 9.81 7.81 13.82
N THR A 334 10.78 8.34 14.56
CA THR A 334 12.18 8.30 14.17
C THR A 334 12.68 6.87 14.35
N CYS A 335 13.41 6.34 13.39
CA CYS A 335 13.92 4.98 13.48
C CYS A 335 15.40 4.85 13.09
N VAL A 336 16.09 3.94 13.79
CA VAL A 336 17.54 3.76 13.75
C VAL A 336 17.87 2.39 13.16
N PHE A 337 18.77 2.37 12.16
CA PHE A 337 19.30 1.16 11.54
C PHE A 337 20.83 1.11 11.67
N PRO A 338 21.42 0.04 12.23
CA PRO A 338 20.75 -1.08 12.91
C PRO A 338 20.17 -0.67 14.28
N VAL A 339 19.55 -1.61 14.98
CA VAL A 339 19.08 -1.44 16.37
C VAL A 339 20.21 -0.98 17.30
N TYR A 340 19.91 -0.11 18.26
CA TYR A 340 20.89 0.57 19.12
C TYR A 340 20.76 0.25 20.61
N LYS A 341 19.58 -0.18 21.06
CA LYS A 341 19.28 -0.56 22.45
C LYS A 341 18.73 -1.97 22.60
N SER A 342 18.23 -2.59 21.53
CA SER A 342 17.77 -3.98 21.56
C SER A 342 18.85 -4.94 22.08
N THR A 343 18.44 -5.94 22.84
CA THR A 343 19.34 -7.02 23.28
C THR A 343 19.62 -8.00 22.13
N PRO A 344 20.77 -8.69 22.13
CA PRO A 344 21.05 -9.73 21.15
C PRO A 344 19.98 -10.84 21.13
N GLU A 345 19.40 -11.16 22.28
CA GLU A 345 18.35 -12.18 22.43
C GLU A 345 17.08 -11.78 21.69
N ILE A 346 16.56 -10.56 21.94
CA ILE A 346 15.37 -10.03 21.28
C ILE A 346 15.60 -9.86 19.77
N THR A 347 16.80 -9.40 19.39
CA THR A 347 17.17 -9.24 17.98
C THR A 347 17.17 -10.58 17.24
N ARG A 348 17.72 -11.63 17.85
CA ARG A 348 17.65 -12.99 17.28
C ARG A 348 16.21 -13.51 17.23
N GLU A 349 15.40 -13.25 18.25
CA GLU A 349 13.99 -13.66 18.27
C GLU A 349 13.19 -12.99 17.14
N MET A 350 13.45 -11.71 16.83
CA MET A 350 12.85 -11.01 15.69
C MET A 350 13.22 -11.65 14.36
N ILE A 351 14.50 -11.97 14.18
CA ILE A 351 15.01 -12.65 12.98
C ILE A 351 14.35 -14.02 12.82
N ASP A 352 14.34 -14.83 13.88
CA ASP A 352 13.75 -16.17 13.87
C ASP A 352 12.26 -16.12 13.56
N ALA A 353 11.54 -15.17 14.15
CA ALA A 353 10.13 -14.93 13.86
C ALA A 353 9.92 -14.55 12.39
N ALA A 354 10.73 -13.64 11.83
CA ALA A 354 10.64 -13.24 10.44
C ALA A 354 10.90 -14.40 9.48
N VAL A 355 11.92 -15.23 9.74
CA VAL A 355 12.21 -16.41 8.93
C VAL A 355 11.07 -17.43 8.98
N LYS A 356 10.49 -17.67 10.16
CA LYS A 356 9.34 -18.58 10.32
C LYS A 356 8.12 -18.07 9.57
N ILE A 357 7.76 -16.80 9.75
CA ILE A 357 6.61 -16.16 9.10
C ILE A 357 6.79 -16.17 7.58
N ALA A 358 7.95 -15.74 7.07
CA ALA A 358 8.24 -15.70 5.64
C ALA A 358 8.06 -17.07 4.97
N ARG A 359 8.58 -18.12 5.59
CA ARG A 359 8.51 -19.49 5.09
C ARG A 359 7.10 -20.10 5.22
N ASP A 360 6.41 -19.90 6.33
CA ASP A 360 5.05 -20.44 6.51
C ASP A 360 4.07 -19.82 5.50
N MET A 361 4.17 -18.50 5.30
CA MET A 361 3.35 -17.76 4.35
C MET A 361 3.78 -17.94 2.88
N GLN A 362 4.91 -18.62 2.62
CA GLN A 362 5.48 -18.80 1.28
C GLN A 362 5.67 -17.45 0.55
N VAL A 363 6.22 -16.46 1.27
CA VAL A 363 6.43 -15.11 0.74
C VAL A 363 7.36 -15.15 -0.48
N LYS A 364 6.99 -14.42 -1.53
CA LYS A 364 7.81 -14.23 -2.73
C LYS A 364 7.94 -12.74 -3.02
N GLY A 365 9.05 -12.15 -2.61
CA GLY A 365 9.28 -10.71 -2.62
C GLY A 365 9.40 -10.18 -1.20
N PHE A 366 8.67 -9.11 -0.90
CA PHE A 366 8.82 -8.34 0.34
C PHE A 366 8.06 -8.92 1.54
N LEU A 367 8.63 -8.72 2.71
CA LEU A 367 8.00 -8.94 4.01
C LEU A 367 8.40 -7.80 4.95
N ASN A 368 7.43 -7.13 5.54
CA ASN A 368 7.61 -6.22 6.65
C ASN A 368 6.92 -6.79 7.89
N ILE A 369 7.55 -6.68 9.04
CA ILE A 369 6.99 -7.11 10.33
C ILE A 369 7.24 -6.03 11.36
N GLN A 370 6.18 -5.62 12.05
CA GLN A 370 6.29 -4.75 13.21
C GLN A 370 6.26 -5.57 14.48
N PHE A 371 7.19 -5.27 15.38
CA PHE A 371 7.29 -5.90 16.68
C PHE A 371 7.25 -4.87 17.80
N ALA A 372 6.82 -5.31 18.98
CA ALA A 372 7.05 -4.62 20.24
C ALA A 372 7.86 -5.51 21.19
N ALA A 373 8.80 -4.94 21.92
CA ALA A 373 9.52 -5.63 22.99
C ALA A 373 9.27 -4.95 24.34
N LYS A 374 8.82 -5.73 25.32
CA LYS A 374 8.57 -5.27 26.69
C LYS A 374 8.99 -6.33 27.69
N ASP A 375 9.68 -5.93 28.75
CA ASP A 375 10.11 -6.81 29.86
C ASP A 375 10.83 -8.10 29.38
N GLY A 376 11.63 -7.98 28.31
CA GLY A 376 12.36 -9.11 27.72
C GLY A 376 11.50 -10.08 26.90
N LEU A 377 10.26 -9.70 26.56
CA LEU A 377 9.35 -10.47 25.72
C LEU A 377 9.11 -9.75 24.39
N LEU A 378 9.28 -10.47 23.28
CA LEU A 378 8.93 -10.01 21.94
C LEU A 378 7.47 -10.33 21.60
N TYR A 379 6.77 -9.38 21.01
CA TYR A 379 5.40 -9.48 20.52
C TYR A 379 5.34 -9.06 19.04
N VAL A 380 4.64 -9.84 18.21
CA VAL A 380 4.33 -9.47 16.83
C VAL A 380 3.10 -8.57 16.82
N LEU A 381 3.19 -7.40 16.20
CA LEU A 381 2.09 -6.45 16.08
C LEU A 381 1.34 -6.63 14.75
N GLU A 382 2.08 -6.63 13.64
CA GLU A 382 1.53 -6.82 12.30
C GLU A 382 2.57 -7.41 11.34
N VAL A 383 2.07 -8.04 10.28
CA VAL A 383 2.87 -8.56 9.18
C VAL A 383 2.29 -8.02 7.87
N ASN A 384 3.15 -7.45 7.04
CA ASN A 384 2.81 -6.88 5.74
C ASN A 384 3.65 -7.59 4.66
N PRO A 385 3.11 -8.61 3.96
CA PRO A 385 3.82 -9.34 2.90
C PRO A 385 3.90 -8.54 1.58
N ARG A 386 4.32 -7.28 1.68
CA ARG A 386 4.43 -6.30 0.60
C ARG A 386 5.55 -5.30 0.89
N ALA A 387 5.85 -4.43 -0.08
CA ALA A 387 6.78 -3.34 0.17
C ALA A 387 6.24 -2.43 1.29
N SER A 388 7.10 -2.10 2.24
CA SER A 388 6.87 -1.09 3.26
C SER A 388 7.44 0.26 2.81
N ARG A 389 7.08 1.32 3.54
CA ARG A 389 7.62 2.67 3.31
C ARG A 389 9.12 2.76 3.61
N THR A 390 9.66 1.83 4.41
CA THR A 390 11.07 1.78 4.82
C THR A 390 11.99 1.12 3.78
N ILE A 391 11.44 0.48 2.74
CA ILE A 391 12.25 -0.18 1.69
C ILE A 391 13.25 0.78 1.00
N PRO A 392 12.86 1.99 0.56
CA PRO A 392 13.82 2.94 -0.02
C PRO A 392 14.92 3.34 0.97
N PHE A 393 14.56 3.61 2.23
CA PHE A 393 15.52 3.95 3.30
C PHE A 393 16.55 2.83 3.50
N ILE A 394 16.10 1.58 3.71
CA ILE A 394 17.02 0.44 3.92
C ILE A 394 17.85 0.18 2.67
N SER A 395 17.28 0.28 1.48
CA SER A 395 18.03 0.08 0.23
C SER A 395 19.17 1.08 0.10
N LYS A 396 18.94 2.34 0.49
CA LYS A 396 19.99 3.38 0.52
C LYS A 396 21.00 3.14 1.65
N ALA A 397 20.54 2.80 2.84
CA ALA A 397 21.40 2.60 4.01
C ALA A 397 22.31 1.38 3.88
N SER A 398 21.83 0.32 3.23
CA SER A 398 22.56 -0.94 3.04
C SER A 398 23.35 -1.01 1.73
N GLY A 399 23.04 -0.14 0.77
CA GLY A 399 23.59 -0.22 -0.58
C GLY A 399 23.04 -1.38 -1.42
N VAL A 400 22.06 -2.13 -0.91
CA VAL A 400 21.41 -3.24 -1.62
C VAL A 400 20.13 -2.74 -2.30
N ASN A 401 20.00 -2.95 -3.61
CA ASN A 401 18.77 -2.62 -4.32
C ASN A 401 17.72 -3.72 -4.08
N LEU A 402 16.95 -3.57 -3.00
CA LEU A 402 15.93 -4.56 -2.58
C LEU A 402 14.83 -4.75 -3.62
N VAL A 403 14.45 -3.68 -4.34
CA VAL A 403 13.42 -3.74 -5.39
C VAL A 403 13.88 -4.57 -6.58
N ARG A 404 15.12 -4.36 -7.03
CA ARG A 404 15.71 -5.20 -8.09
C ARG A 404 15.81 -6.65 -7.66
N ALA A 405 16.13 -6.89 -6.38
CA ALA A 405 16.21 -8.24 -5.86
C ALA A 405 14.84 -8.93 -5.84
N ALA A 406 13.78 -8.23 -5.41
CA ALA A 406 12.41 -8.72 -5.46
C ALA A 406 11.94 -9.02 -6.90
N VAL A 407 12.26 -8.13 -7.86
CA VAL A 407 11.98 -8.37 -9.29
C VAL A 407 12.61 -9.67 -9.79
N ARG A 408 13.85 -9.93 -9.40
CA ARG A 408 14.55 -11.17 -9.77
C ARG A 408 13.95 -12.41 -9.11
N ILE A 409 13.46 -12.30 -7.87
CA ILE A 409 12.69 -13.37 -7.22
C ILE A 409 11.42 -13.68 -8.01
N TRP A 410 10.70 -12.65 -8.45
CA TRP A 410 9.48 -12.79 -9.22
C TRP A 410 9.69 -13.41 -10.60
N ASP A 411 10.86 -13.20 -11.21
CA ASP A 411 11.29 -13.88 -12.43
C ASP A 411 12.00 -15.22 -12.17
N GLY A 412 11.97 -15.73 -10.93
CA GLY A 412 12.40 -17.10 -10.57
C GLY A 412 13.86 -17.25 -10.14
N ARG A 413 14.62 -16.16 -9.96
CA ARG A 413 15.98 -16.21 -9.41
C ARG A 413 15.96 -16.16 -7.89
N SER A 414 16.50 -17.21 -7.28
CA SER A 414 16.63 -17.30 -5.83
C SER A 414 17.52 -16.21 -5.24
N LEU A 415 17.37 -15.95 -3.94
CA LEU A 415 18.24 -15.04 -3.20
C LEU A 415 19.71 -15.53 -3.14
N GLU A 416 19.94 -16.84 -3.21
CA GLU A 416 21.29 -17.42 -3.26
C GLU A 416 21.98 -17.11 -4.60
N GLU A 417 21.29 -17.29 -5.73
CA GLU A 417 21.81 -16.91 -7.06
C GLU A 417 22.10 -15.40 -7.17
N GLN A 418 21.39 -14.59 -6.37
CA GLN A 418 21.61 -13.15 -6.27
C GLN A 418 22.74 -12.78 -5.29
N GLY A 419 23.30 -13.74 -4.55
CA GLY A 419 24.37 -13.53 -3.58
C GLY A 419 23.92 -12.84 -2.29
N LEU A 420 22.62 -12.84 -1.99
CA LEU A 420 22.07 -12.21 -0.79
C LEU A 420 21.99 -13.17 0.40
N THR A 421 21.90 -14.46 0.13
CA THR A 421 21.82 -15.51 1.16
C THR A 421 22.85 -16.60 0.92
N ALA A 422 23.20 -17.32 1.99
CA ALA A 422 23.95 -18.56 1.93
C ALA A 422 23.34 -19.58 2.89
N ASN A 423 23.06 -20.79 2.42
CA ASN A 423 22.35 -21.84 3.17
C ASN A 423 20.96 -21.36 3.65
N GLY A 424 20.26 -20.66 2.77
CA GLY A 424 18.88 -20.19 2.97
C GLY A 424 18.65 -19.04 3.94
N TYR A 425 19.72 -18.33 4.33
CA TYR A 425 19.63 -17.13 5.17
C TYR A 425 20.68 -16.08 4.82
N GLY A 426 20.36 -14.80 5.07
CA GLY A 426 21.30 -13.68 4.93
C GLY A 426 20.80 -12.42 5.62
N GLU A 427 21.72 -11.48 5.89
CA GLU A 427 21.45 -10.25 6.63
C GLU A 427 22.06 -9.03 5.93
N GLY A 428 21.30 -7.94 5.90
CA GLY A 428 21.77 -6.62 5.48
C GLY A 428 22.54 -5.90 6.59
N ARG A 429 23.38 -4.95 6.18
CA ARG A 429 24.18 -4.12 7.09
C ARG A 429 24.18 -2.68 6.61
N CYS A 430 24.22 -1.73 7.55
CA CYS A 430 24.37 -0.32 7.21
C CYS A 430 25.82 -0.04 6.74
N ILE A 431 25.97 0.60 5.57
CA ILE A 431 27.28 0.88 4.98
C ILE A 431 28.10 1.90 5.77
N THR A 432 27.45 2.80 6.51
CA THR A 432 28.08 3.82 7.37
C THR A 432 28.15 3.44 8.84
N GLN A 433 27.77 2.21 9.21
CA GLN A 433 27.47 1.76 10.57
C GLN A 433 26.10 2.20 11.09
N TRP A 434 25.72 3.47 10.95
CA TRP A 434 24.41 3.97 11.40
C TRP A 434 23.68 4.79 10.34
N ALA A 435 22.38 4.59 10.28
CA ALA A 435 21.42 5.41 9.54
C ALA A 435 20.20 5.68 10.43
N VAL A 436 19.67 6.90 10.35
CA VAL A 436 18.47 7.34 11.09
C VAL A 436 17.49 7.94 10.08
N LYS A 437 16.25 7.45 10.09
CA LYS A 437 15.12 8.06 9.38
C LYS A 437 14.34 8.90 10.37
N GLU A 438 14.08 10.15 10.01
CA GLU A 438 13.26 11.08 10.78
C GLU A 438 12.03 11.51 9.97
N ALA A 439 10.88 11.62 10.64
CA ALA A 439 9.63 12.05 10.04
C ALA A 439 9.54 13.58 9.95
N VAL A 440 8.90 14.07 8.89
CA VAL A 440 8.62 15.50 8.66
C VAL A 440 7.12 15.73 8.72
N PHE A 441 6.72 16.74 9.50
CA PHE A 441 5.31 17.07 9.78
C PHE A 441 4.92 18.41 9.16
N SER A 442 3.64 18.54 8.83
CA SER A 442 3.04 19.78 8.29
C SER A 442 2.16 20.50 9.33
N PHE A 443 2.46 20.38 10.63
CA PHE A 443 1.65 20.98 11.70
C PHE A 443 1.57 22.51 11.60
N ASP A 444 2.60 23.15 11.07
CA ASP A 444 2.66 24.58 10.77
C ASP A 444 1.54 25.04 9.81
N ARG A 445 1.05 24.15 8.94
CA ARG A 445 -0.06 24.42 8.01
C ARG A 445 -1.43 24.30 8.67
N PHE A 446 -1.53 23.69 9.85
CA PHE A 446 -2.79 23.36 10.52
C PHE A 446 -2.83 23.90 11.96
N THR A 447 -2.98 25.21 12.10
CA THR A 447 -2.95 25.92 13.41
C THR A 447 -4.02 25.49 14.41
N ALA A 448 -5.10 24.85 13.95
CA ALA A 448 -6.19 24.37 14.79
C ALA A 448 -6.02 22.91 15.25
N VAL A 449 -4.92 22.24 14.85
CA VAL A 449 -4.64 20.84 15.19
C VAL A 449 -3.57 20.79 16.26
N ASP A 450 -3.80 19.95 17.27
CA ASP A 450 -2.82 19.69 18.32
C ASP A 450 -1.62 18.89 17.75
N PRO A 451 -0.37 19.41 17.82
CA PRO A 451 0.83 18.77 17.27
C PRO A 451 1.34 17.62 18.16
N LEU A 452 0.43 16.75 18.59
CA LEU A 452 0.74 15.53 19.33
C LEU A 452 0.83 14.34 18.39
N LEU A 453 1.81 13.49 18.69
CA LEU A 453 1.97 12.18 18.07
C LEU A 453 0.97 11.18 18.69
N GLY A 454 0.65 10.14 17.95
CA GLY A 454 -0.24 9.09 18.42
C GLY A 454 -0.27 7.88 17.49
N PRO A 455 -1.29 7.02 17.64
CA PRO A 455 -1.38 5.76 16.91
C PRO A 455 -1.80 5.91 15.45
N GLU A 456 -2.21 7.11 15.02
CA GLU A 456 -2.51 7.45 13.63
C GLU A 456 -1.39 8.32 13.07
N MET A 457 -0.88 7.95 11.89
CA MET A 457 0.19 8.66 11.18
C MET A 457 -0.26 10.06 10.78
N ARG A 458 0.64 11.05 10.90
CA ARG A 458 0.41 12.45 10.51
C ARG A 458 1.54 13.07 9.69
N SER A 459 2.71 12.43 9.68
CA SER A 459 3.85 12.86 8.89
C SER A 459 3.55 12.82 7.38
N THR A 460 4.18 13.75 6.67
CA THR A 460 4.00 13.95 5.22
C THR A 460 5.23 13.56 4.41
N GLY A 461 6.35 13.28 5.07
CA GLY A 461 7.60 12.86 4.43
C GLY A 461 8.63 12.45 5.46
N GLU A 462 9.84 12.20 4.98
CA GLU A 462 10.95 11.72 5.80
C GLU A 462 12.30 12.25 5.31
N VAL A 463 13.28 12.26 6.21
CA VAL A 463 14.68 12.57 5.93
C VAL A 463 15.59 11.49 6.49
N MET A 464 16.80 11.41 5.95
CA MET A 464 17.79 10.39 6.33
C MET A 464 19.09 11.04 6.78
N GLY A 465 19.56 10.67 7.97
CA GLY A 465 20.92 10.96 8.45
C GLY A 465 21.77 9.70 8.48
N MET A 466 23.00 9.74 7.97
CA MET A 466 23.96 8.63 8.01
C MET A 466 25.27 9.07 8.67
N GLY A 467 25.85 8.22 9.50
CA GLY A 467 27.06 8.56 10.26
C GLY A 467 27.75 7.35 10.86
N ALA A 468 29.01 7.55 11.25
CA ALA A 468 29.84 6.55 11.93
C ALA A 468 29.42 6.32 13.39
N THR A 469 28.64 7.25 13.96
CA THR A 469 28.02 7.08 15.28
C THR A 469 26.53 7.34 15.21
N VAL A 470 25.76 6.74 16.13
CA VAL A 470 24.32 6.98 16.24
C VAL A 470 24.01 8.46 16.47
N GLY A 471 24.83 9.16 17.28
CA GLY A 471 24.65 10.60 17.54
C GLY A 471 24.88 11.47 16.31
N GLU A 472 25.87 11.14 15.48
CA GLU A 472 26.11 11.83 14.20
C GLU A 472 24.93 11.63 13.23
N ALA A 473 24.49 10.38 13.06
CA ALA A 473 23.37 10.06 12.18
C ALA A 473 22.08 10.75 12.64
N PHE A 474 21.80 10.73 13.95
CA PHE A 474 20.64 11.40 14.54
C PHE A 474 20.72 12.92 14.36
N ALA A 475 21.84 13.56 14.69
CA ALA A 475 22.01 15.00 14.49
C ALA A 475 21.81 15.42 13.03
N LYS A 476 22.32 14.65 12.06
CA LYS A 476 22.08 14.92 10.64
C LYS A 476 20.61 14.80 10.25
N SER A 477 19.90 13.80 10.79
CA SER A 477 18.46 13.63 10.53
C SER A 477 17.64 14.79 11.11
N GLN A 478 17.96 15.25 12.33
CA GLN A 478 17.32 16.40 12.96
C GLN A 478 17.57 17.70 12.19
N ALA A 479 18.82 17.97 11.79
CA ALA A 479 19.13 19.14 11.00
C ALA A 479 18.40 19.13 9.65
N ALA A 480 18.29 17.96 9.02
CA ALA A 480 17.58 17.79 7.75
C ALA A 480 16.05 17.93 7.87
N SER A 481 15.47 17.58 9.03
CA SER A 481 14.03 17.76 9.30
C SER A 481 13.66 19.20 9.67
N GLY A 482 14.65 20.09 9.78
CA GLY A 482 14.47 21.52 10.05
C GLY A 482 14.71 21.92 11.52
N THR A 483 15.18 21.00 12.37
CA THR A 483 15.56 21.31 13.75
C THR A 483 16.83 22.15 13.78
N MET A 484 16.81 23.27 14.52
CA MET A 484 17.99 24.06 14.83
C MET A 484 18.71 23.43 16.03
N LEU A 485 19.91 22.90 15.82
CA LEU A 485 20.72 22.17 16.82
C LEU A 485 21.65 23.05 17.65
#